data_AF-A0A5C6PZ35-F1
#
_entry.id   AF-A0A5C6PZ35-F1
#
_cell.length_a   1.000
_cell.length_b   1.000
_cell.length_c   1.000
_cell.angle_alpha   90.00
_cell.angle_beta   90.00
_cell.angle_gamma   90.00
#
_symmetry.space_group_name_H-M   'P 1'
#
loop_
_entity.id
_entity.type
_entity.pdbx_description
1 polymer ?
#
loop_
_entity_poly.entity_id
_entity_poly.type
_entity_poly.pdbx_seq_one_letter_code
_entity_poly.pdbx_strand_id
1 'polypeptide(L)'
;MRAGTVACRKTLAGVLAVLSDVDPYGLEPGQPDGAPSDEYEMEAVDLVRILLEVGTVTSHDVEAVWMRWFSESLVLRLGPPRTARLVDRLNGLVESAR
;
A
#
# COMPACT_ATOMS: atom_id res chain seq x y z
N MET A 1 2.84 10.34 24.75
CA MET A 1 3.03 10.00 23.32
C MET A 1 1.66 10.02 22.66
N ARG A 2 1.51 10.81 21.58
CA ARG A 2 0.22 11.24 21.02
C ARG A 2 -0.41 10.13 20.17
N ALA A 3 -1.70 9.88 20.32
CA ALA A 3 -2.43 8.82 19.60
C ALA A 3 -2.20 8.79 18.07
N GLY A 4 -1.94 9.96 17.44
CA GLY A 4 -1.64 10.07 16.01
C GLY A 4 -0.37 9.34 15.54
N THR A 5 0.68 9.24 16.36
CA THR A 5 1.93 8.54 15.99
C THR A 5 1.75 7.01 16.02
N VAL A 6 0.84 6.51 16.86
CA VAL A 6 0.53 5.08 16.95
C VAL A 6 -0.36 4.66 15.78
N ALA A 7 -1.38 5.45 15.46
CA ALA A 7 -2.24 5.21 14.31
C ALA A 7 -1.44 5.17 13.00
N CYS A 8 -0.56 6.15 12.78
CA CYS A 8 0.28 6.21 11.58
C CYS A 8 1.16 4.96 11.41
N ARG A 9 1.86 4.51 12.47
CA ARG A 9 2.68 3.29 12.41
C ARG A 9 1.86 2.03 12.16
N LYS A 10 0.67 1.92 12.75
CA LYS A 10 -0.22 0.77 12.52
C LYS A 10 -0.71 0.75 11.08
N THR A 11 -1.14 1.89 10.54
CA THR A 11 -1.57 2.00 9.14
C THR A 11 -0.42 1.70 8.18
N LEU A 12 0.79 2.21 8.44
CA LEU A 12 1.98 1.92 7.63
C LEU A 12 2.30 0.42 7.58
N ALA A 13 2.36 -0.24 8.72
CA ALA A 13 2.60 -1.68 8.77
C ALA A 13 1.51 -2.47 8.02
N GLY A 14 0.24 -2.04 8.13
CA GLY A 14 -0.88 -2.64 7.42
C GLY A 14 -0.79 -2.45 5.91
N VAL A 15 -0.47 -1.24 5.44
CA VAL A 15 -0.31 -0.94 4.01
C VAL A 15 0.86 -1.73 3.44
N LEU A 16 2.01 -1.74 4.12
CA LEU A 16 3.19 -2.49 3.68
C LEU A 16 2.88 -3.99 3.57
N ALA A 17 2.19 -4.57 4.57
CA ALA A 17 1.78 -5.97 4.52
C ALA A 17 0.83 -6.28 3.33
N VAL A 18 -0.07 -5.36 2.99
CA VAL A 18 -0.95 -5.51 1.82
C VAL A 18 -0.14 -5.45 0.52
N LEU A 19 0.82 -4.53 0.39
CA LEU A 19 1.67 -4.42 -0.80
C LEU A 19 2.58 -5.64 -0.97
N SER A 20 3.20 -6.11 0.11
CA SER A 20 4.05 -7.30 0.11
C SER A 20 3.29 -8.59 -0.20
N ASP A 21 2.01 -8.68 0.14
CA ASP A 21 1.16 -9.83 -0.21
C ASP A 21 0.66 -9.79 -1.66
N VAL A 22 0.39 -8.59 -2.19
CA VAL A 22 0.05 -8.44 -3.62
C VAL A 22 1.26 -8.68 -4.51
N ASP A 23 2.42 -8.21 -4.05
CA ASP A 23 3.74 -8.36 -4.67
C ASP A 23 3.73 -8.17 -6.19
N PRO A 24 3.55 -6.93 -6.69
CA PRO A 24 3.40 -6.67 -8.13
C PRO A 24 4.59 -7.10 -9.01
N TYR A 25 5.74 -7.35 -8.38
CA TYR A 25 6.98 -7.73 -9.06
C TYR A 25 7.43 -9.17 -8.73
N GLY A 26 6.75 -9.90 -7.85
CA GLY A 26 7.14 -11.26 -7.48
C GLY A 26 8.48 -11.31 -6.75
N LEU A 27 8.75 -10.32 -5.89
CA LEU A 27 10.00 -10.15 -5.15
C LEU A 27 10.04 -10.97 -3.85
N GLU A 28 8.91 -11.56 -3.45
CA GLU A 28 8.75 -12.33 -2.22
C GLU A 28 9.26 -11.60 -0.95
N PRO A 29 8.80 -10.35 -0.66
CA PRO A 29 9.37 -9.55 0.43
C PRO A 29 9.35 -10.26 1.78
N GLY A 30 10.50 -10.29 2.46
CA GLY A 30 10.67 -10.90 3.78
C GLY A 30 10.86 -12.41 3.80
N GLN A 31 10.91 -13.07 2.64
CA GLN A 31 11.32 -14.47 2.54
C GLN A 31 12.86 -14.61 2.61
N PRO A 32 13.41 -15.79 2.96
CA PRO A 32 14.85 -15.99 3.13
C PRO A 32 15.72 -15.60 1.92
N ASP A 33 15.20 -15.81 0.71
CA ASP A 33 15.86 -15.48 -0.56
C ASP A 33 15.15 -14.35 -1.32
N GLY A 34 14.16 -13.71 -0.70
CA GLY A 34 13.36 -12.65 -1.29
C GLY A 34 13.95 -11.25 -1.04
N ALA A 35 13.25 -10.24 -1.54
CA ALA A 35 13.56 -8.84 -1.24
C ALA A 35 13.43 -8.53 0.27
N PRO A 36 14.03 -7.43 0.73
CA PRO A 36 13.81 -6.92 2.08
C PRO A 36 12.31 -6.78 2.42
N SER A 37 11.95 -6.95 3.69
CA SER A 37 10.55 -6.89 4.12
C SER A 37 9.91 -5.50 3.99
N ASP A 38 10.74 -4.47 3.79
CA ASP A 38 10.40 -3.07 3.60
C ASP A 38 10.48 -2.60 2.13
N GLU A 39 10.58 -3.52 1.16
CA GLU A 39 10.74 -3.20 -0.27
C GLU A 39 9.76 -2.15 -0.82
N TYR A 40 8.51 -2.14 -0.34
CA TYR A 40 7.46 -1.21 -0.77
C TYR A 40 7.18 -0.08 0.23
N GLU A 41 8.12 0.22 1.14
CA GLU A 41 7.89 1.18 2.23
C GLU A 41 7.63 2.60 1.70
N MET A 42 8.32 3.02 0.64
CA MET A 42 8.19 4.38 0.12
C MET A 42 6.80 4.65 -0.47
N GLU A 43 6.26 3.69 -1.22
CA GLU A 43 4.90 3.71 -1.75
C GLU A 43 3.89 3.62 -0.60
N ALA A 44 4.16 2.76 0.39
CA ALA A 44 3.32 2.61 1.55
C ALA A 44 3.18 3.93 2.32
N VAL A 45 4.26 4.69 2.49
CA VAL A 45 4.24 6.00 3.15
C VAL A 45 3.31 6.98 2.41
N ASP A 46 3.37 7.06 1.08
CA ASP A 46 2.50 7.95 0.31
C ASP A 46 1.02 7.53 0.41
N LEU A 47 0.73 6.22 0.35
CA LEU A 47 -0.63 5.70 0.51
C LEU A 47 -1.19 5.94 1.91
N VAL A 48 -0.36 5.77 2.96
CA VAL A 48 -0.74 6.07 4.34
C VAL A 48 -1.12 7.53 4.50
N ARG A 49 -0.38 8.45 3.87
CA ARG A 49 -0.71 9.88 3.92
C ARG A 49 -2.10 10.15 3.34
N ILE A 50 -2.40 9.59 2.17
CA ILE A 50 -3.73 9.73 1.54
C ILE A 50 -4.81 9.12 2.44
N LEU A 51 -4.60 7.90 2.95
CA LEU A 51 -5.55 7.21 3.81
C LEU A 51 -5.84 7.97 5.11
N LEU A 52 -4.84 8.61 5.73
CA LEU A 52 -5.02 9.36 6.98
C LEU A 52 -5.63 10.75 6.76
N GLU A 53 -5.34 11.40 5.63
CA GLU A 53 -5.84 12.74 5.31
C GLU A 53 -7.26 12.71 4.71
N VAL A 54 -7.51 11.78 3.77
CA VAL A 54 -8.75 11.69 3.00
C VAL A 54 -9.69 10.61 3.57
N GLY A 55 -9.15 9.57 4.20
CA GLY A 55 -9.92 8.46 4.75
C GLY A 55 -10.20 7.32 3.76
N THR A 56 -9.76 7.45 2.50
CA THR A 56 -9.92 6.43 1.46
C THR A 56 -8.89 6.68 0.34
N VAL A 57 -8.58 5.64 -0.42
CA VAL A 57 -7.85 5.70 -1.69
C VAL A 57 -8.72 5.15 -2.82
N THR A 58 -8.51 5.65 -4.03
CA THR A 58 -9.09 5.13 -5.27
C THR A 58 -8.04 4.38 -6.10
N SER A 59 -8.46 3.64 -7.13
CA SER A 59 -7.51 3.03 -8.08
C SER A 59 -6.63 4.06 -8.78
N HIS A 60 -7.13 5.29 -8.98
CA HIS A 60 -6.35 6.37 -9.57
C HIS A 60 -5.28 6.89 -8.61
N ASP A 61 -5.58 6.98 -7.31
CA ASP A 61 -4.59 7.39 -6.30
C ASP A 61 -3.47 6.35 -6.19
N VAL A 62 -3.84 5.06 -6.14
CA VAL A 62 -2.87 3.96 -6.12
C VAL A 62 -2.02 3.95 -7.39
N GLU A 63 -2.65 4.11 -8.57
CA GLU A 63 -1.94 4.22 -9.85
C GLU A 63 -0.98 5.42 -9.88
N ALA A 64 -1.39 6.57 -9.36
CA ALA A 64 -0.57 7.78 -9.33
C ALA A 64 0.66 7.62 -8.43
N VAL A 65 0.50 7.00 -7.25
CA VAL A 65 1.63 6.64 -6.38
C VAL A 65 2.56 5.68 -7.12
N TRP A 66 2.02 4.65 -7.76
CA TRP A 66 2.84 3.67 -8.46
C TRP A 66 3.63 4.29 -9.63
N MET A 67 2.97 5.11 -10.43
CA MET A 67 3.58 5.82 -11.54
C MET A 67 4.72 6.74 -11.07
N ARG A 68 4.58 7.36 -9.89
CA ARG A 68 5.62 8.23 -9.31
C ARG A 68 6.90 7.47 -8.98
N TRP A 69 6.79 6.27 -8.42
CA TRP A 69 7.94 5.49 -7.93
C TRP A 69 8.56 4.60 -9.01
N PHE A 70 7.72 3.95 -9.82
CA PHE A 70 8.17 2.97 -10.82
C PHE A 70 8.13 3.48 -12.26
N SER A 71 7.53 4.65 -12.53
CA SER A 71 7.23 5.10 -13.91
C SER A 71 6.47 4.06 -14.74
N GLU A 72 5.68 3.22 -14.07
CA GLU A 72 4.93 2.11 -14.64
C GLU A 72 3.47 2.16 -14.16
N SER A 73 2.56 1.67 -15.00
CA SER A 73 1.16 1.52 -14.64
C SER A 73 0.94 0.24 -13.83
N LEU A 74 0.48 0.40 -12.58
CA LEU A 74 0.09 -0.73 -11.75
C LEU A 74 -1.15 -1.42 -12.30
N VAL A 75 -2.10 -0.65 -12.82
CA VAL A 75 -3.32 -1.19 -13.45
C VAL A 75 -2.97 -2.08 -14.64
N LEU A 76 -2.03 -1.67 -15.50
CA LEU A 76 -1.60 -2.51 -16.62
C LEU A 76 -0.85 -3.75 -16.14
N ARG A 77 -0.05 -3.65 -15.07
CA ARG A 77 0.73 -4.75 -14.49
C ARG A 77 -0.14 -5.80 -13.80
N LEU A 78 -1.05 -5.38 -12.93
CA LEU A 78 -1.90 -6.30 -12.14
C LEU A 78 -3.20 -6.67 -12.84
N GLY A 79 -3.68 -5.82 -13.73
CA GLY A 79 -5.02 -5.87 -14.31
C GLY A 79 -6.08 -5.22 -13.40
N PRO A 80 -7.16 -4.64 -13.97
CA PRO A 80 -8.17 -3.90 -13.22
C PRO A 80 -8.78 -4.65 -12.01
N PRO A 81 -9.12 -5.95 -12.10
CA PRO A 81 -9.72 -6.66 -10.97
C PRO A 81 -8.78 -6.80 -9.76
N ARG A 82 -7.48 -6.98 -10.00
CA ARG A 82 -6.49 -7.09 -8.93
C ARG A 82 -6.20 -5.74 -8.30
N THR A 83 -6.13 -4.66 -9.10
CA THR A 83 -6.00 -3.31 -8.56
C THR A 83 -7.21 -2.91 -7.73
N ALA A 84 -8.43 -3.25 -8.15
CA ALA A 84 -9.64 -3.00 -7.36
C ALA A 84 -9.59 -3.71 -6.00
N ARG A 85 -9.20 -4.99 -5.96
CA ARG A 85 -9.03 -5.74 -4.71
C ARG A 85 -7.93 -5.14 -3.81
N LEU A 86 -6.85 -4.65 -4.39
CA LEU A 86 -5.81 -3.93 -3.64
C LEU A 86 -6.41 -2.69 -2.97
N VAL A 87 -7.15 -1.86 -3.71
CA VAL A 87 -7.83 -0.67 -3.19
C VAL A 87 -8.79 -1.02 -2.05
N ASP A 88 -9.62 -2.05 -2.22
CA ASP A 88 -10.56 -2.51 -1.18
C ASP A 88 -9.82 -2.89 0.11
N ARG A 89 -8.71 -3.63 0.00
CA ARG A 89 -7.88 -4.03 1.15
C ARG A 89 -7.26 -2.83 1.85
N LEU A 90 -6.77 -1.85 1.10
CA LEU A 90 -6.17 -0.62 1.66
C LEU A 90 -7.21 0.19 2.44
N ASN A 91 -8.41 0.35 1.88
CA ASN A 91 -9.51 1.08 2.53
C ASN A 91 -10.01 0.36 3.80
N GLY A 92 -10.02 -0.98 3.81
CA GLY A 92 -10.37 -1.75 5.00
C GLY A 92 -9.44 -1.54 6.22
N LEU A 93 -8.22 -1.04 6.01
CA LEU A 93 -7.26 -0.77 7.10
C LEU A 93 -7.70 0.40 7.98
N VAL A 94 -8.35 1.41 7.40
CA VAL A 94 -8.80 2.61 8.13
C VAL A 94 -10.21 2.47 8.69
N GLU A 95 -11.07 1.67 8.04
CA GLU A 95 -12.38 1.31 8.59
C GLU A 95 -12.27 0.49 9.88
N SER A 96 -11.32 -0.45 9.93
CA SER A 96 -11.06 -1.29 11.11
C SER A 96 -10.37 -0.55 12.26
N ALA A 97 -9.98 0.72 12.06
CA ALA A 97 -9.29 1.55 13.03
C ALA A 97 -10.20 2.60 13.70
N ARG A 98 -11.44 2.75 13.22
CA ARG A 98 -12.48 3.61 13.81
C ARG A 98 -13.33 2.85 14.83
#